data_AF-A0A7M2RKG5-F1
#
_entry.id   AF-A0A7M2RKG5-F1
#
_cell.length_a   1.000
_cell.length_b   1.000
_cell.length_c   1.000
_cell.angle_alpha   90.00
_cell.angle_beta   90.00
_cell.angle_gamma   90.00
#
_symmetry.space_group_name_H-M   'P 1'
#
loop_
_entity.id
_entity.type
_entity.pdbx_description
1 polymer ?
#
loop_
_entity_poly.entity_id
_entity_poly.type
_entity_poly.pdbx_seq_one_letter_code
_entity_poly.pdbx_strand_id
1 'polypeptide(L)'
;MSLILFLTACGRKSEIQETTISVSAKGALTEEIVGSKDKQNYPLDELRAFAEDDIKRYNKKVKDGQVDLKSCEIKSGVPRIKITYGSWKDYADYHNSVFFYGTIEEAKKKGYDFDTKFVDNNGDTAASSTILANDANWYVVILNEPIRVKVSKDFIYVSENAKVIHAKEAGPREKKDQENGNITTDALVYLICK
;
A
#
# COMPACT_ATOMS: atom_id res chain seq x y z
N MET A 1 -33.22 1.64 -40.25
CA MET A 1 -33.34 1.66 -38.78
C MET A 1 -31.97 1.30 -38.20
N SER A 2 -31.04 2.26 -38.11
CA SER A 2 -29.70 2.00 -37.56
C SER A 2 -29.74 2.11 -36.04
N LEU A 3 -29.49 1.00 -35.37
CA LEU A 3 -29.33 0.92 -33.92
C LEU A 3 -27.92 1.41 -33.56
N ILE A 4 -27.82 2.64 -33.08
CA ILE A 4 -26.59 3.18 -32.49
C ILE A 4 -26.51 2.64 -31.06
N LEU A 5 -25.60 1.69 -30.83
CA LEU A 5 -25.27 1.18 -29.51
C LEU A 5 -24.37 2.20 -28.80
N PHE A 6 -24.96 3.07 -27.98
CA PHE A 6 -24.21 3.89 -27.04
C PHE A 6 -23.69 3.00 -25.91
N LEU A 7 -22.50 2.41 -26.10
CA LEU A 7 -21.69 1.92 -24.99
C LEU A 7 -21.11 3.15 -24.27
N THR A 8 -21.90 3.77 -23.41
CA THR A 8 -21.37 4.61 -22.34
C THR A 8 -20.65 3.68 -21.36
N ALA A 9 -19.40 3.34 -21.67
CA ALA A 9 -18.47 2.86 -20.69
C ALA A 9 -18.11 4.02 -19.74
N CYS A 10 -19.09 4.48 -18.96
CA CYS A 10 -18.83 5.28 -17.77
C CYS A 10 -17.87 4.47 -16.91
N GLY A 11 -16.64 4.97 -16.77
CA GLY A 11 -15.55 4.32 -16.08
C GLY A 11 -16.02 3.72 -14.77
N ARG A 12 -16.14 2.39 -14.73
CA ARG A 12 -16.21 1.66 -13.48
C ARG A 12 -14.92 1.99 -12.74
N LYS A 13 -15.01 2.82 -11.69
CA LYS A 13 -13.99 2.84 -10.65
C LYS A 13 -13.81 1.38 -10.25
N SER A 14 -12.65 0.81 -10.56
CA SER A 14 -12.32 -0.55 -10.16
C SER A 14 -12.39 -0.60 -8.65
N GLU A 15 -13.29 -1.43 -8.12
CA GLU A 15 -13.37 -1.67 -6.70
C GLU A 15 -12.05 -2.32 -6.25
N ILE A 16 -11.47 -1.82 -5.16
CA ILE A 16 -10.25 -2.39 -4.59
C ILE A 16 -10.58 -3.79 -4.07
N GLN A 17 -9.89 -4.81 -4.60
CA GLN A 17 -10.19 -6.21 -4.26
C GLN A 17 -9.28 -6.77 -3.17
N GLU A 18 -8.16 -6.12 -2.90
CA GLU A 18 -7.16 -6.52 -1.91
C GLU A 18 -6.76 -5.32 -1.06
N THR A 19 -6.32 -5.55 0.17
CA THR A 19 -5.88 -4.46 1.05
C THR A 19 -4.81 -3.61 0.37
N THR A 20 -5.12 -2.32 0.24
CA THR A 20 -4.31 -1.37 -0.55
C THR A 20 -4.08 -0.10 0.24
N ILE A 21 -2.84 0.39 0.21
CA ILE A 21 -2.47 1.71 0.68
C ILE A 21 -2.34 2.65 -0.51
N SER A 22 -3.03 3.77 -0.46
CA SER A 22 -2.87 4.87 -1.40
C SER A 22 -2.07 6.00 -0.75
N VAL A 23 -0.93 6.36 -1.34
CA VAL A 23 -0.07 7.46 -0.90
C VAL A 23 -0.36 8.70 -1.72
N SER A 24 -0.73 9.79 -1.05
CA SER A 24 -0.89 11.10 -1.69
C SER A 24 0.46 11.73 -2.04
N ALA A 25 0.46 12.70 -2.94
CA ALA A 25 1.68 13.46 -3.27
C ALA A 25 2.31 14.19 -2.06
N LYS A 26 1.53 14.43 -1.00
CA LYS A 26 1.98 15.06 0.25
C LYS A 26 2.42 14.05 1.32
N GLY A 27 2.38 12.74 1.02
CA GLY A 27 2.79 11.68 1.95
C GLY A 27 1.73 11.23 2.96
N ALA A 28 0.52 11.81 2.95
CA ALA A 28 -0.63 11.26 3.67
C ALA A 28 -1.11 9.97 3.01
N LEU A 29 -1.65 9.03 3.79
CA LEU A 29 -2.05 7.71 3.32
C LEU A 29 -3.53 7.46 3.54
N THR A 30 -4.10 6.63 2.67
CA THR A 30 -5.41 6.01 2.85
C THR A 30 -5.24 4.51 2.70
N GLU A 31 -5.52 3.77 3.77
CA GLU A 31 -5.58 2.32 3.76
C GLU A 31 -7.03 1.88 3.51
N GLU A 32 -7.22 1.00 2.54
CA GLU A 32 -8.48 0.34 2.26
C GLU A 32 -8.32 -1.15 2.53
N ILE A 33 -8.73 -1.58 3.73
CA ILE A 33 -8.69 -2.97 4.18
C ILE A 33 -9.85 -3.73 3.56
N VAL A 34 -9.55 -4.86 2.94
CA VAL A 34 -10.54 -5.78 2.37
C VAL A 34 -10.57 -7.07 3.18
N GLY A 35 -11.68 -7.33 3.86
CA GLY A 35 -11.87 -8.55 4.62
C GLY A 35 -12.00 -9.80 3.75
N SER A 36 -11.99 -10.96 4.39
CA SER A 36 -12.30 -12.24 3.73
C SER A 36 -13.80 -12.52 3.77
N LYS A 37 -14.34 -13.16 2.72
CA LYS A 37 -15.70 -13.71 2.71
C LYS A 37 -15.86 -14.93 3.61
N ASP A 38 -14.76 -15.64 3.87
CA ASP A 38 -14.76 -16.96 4.52
C ASP A 38 -14.64 -16.86 6.05
N LYS A 39 -14.16 -15.71 6.56
CA LYS A 39 -14.12 -15.45 7.99
C LYS A 39 -15.52 -15.03 8.45
N GLN A 40 -16.13 -15.92 9.26
CA GLN A 40 -17.48 -15.79 9.82
C GLN A 40 -17.78 -14.37 10.30
N ASN A 41 -18.93 -13.84 9.84
CA ASN A 41 -19.58 -12.58 10.20
C ASN A 41 -19.11 -11.97 11.54
N TYR A 42 -18.05 -11.15 11.53
CA TYR A 42 -17.84 -10.19 12.61
C TYR A 42 -18.96 -9.16 12.55
N PRO A 43 -19.70 -8.90 13.63
CA PRO A 43 -20.67 -7.82 13.65
C PRO A 43 -19.99 -6.51 13.29
N LEU A 44 -20.53 -5.82 12.27
CA LEU A 44 -19.90 -4.60 11.74
C LEU A 44 -19.69 -3.54 12.82
N ASP A 45 -20.61 -3.45 13.77
CA ASP A 45 -20.54 -2.50 14.89
C ASP A 45 -19.42 -2.84 15.87
N GLU A 46 -19.14 -4.12 16.11
CA GLU A 46 -18.01 -4.55 16.93
C GLU A 46 -16.68 -4.25 16.24
N LEU A 47 -16.59 -4.53 14.93
CA LEU A 47 -15.41 -4.22 14.13
C LEU A 47 -15.13 -2.72 14.08
N ARG A 48 -16.19 -1.91 13.92
CA ARG A 48 -16.09 -0.45 13.98
C ARG A 48 -15.64 0.02 15.35
N ALA A 49 -16.30 -0.43 16.42
CA ALA A 49 -15.96 -0.03 17.79
C ALA A 49 -14.52 -0.40 18.15
N PHE A 50 -14.06 -1.58 17.72
CA PHE A 50 -12.66 -2.00 17.87
C PHE A 50 -11.70 -1.03 17.17
N ALA A 51 -11.95 -0.71 15.90
CA ALA A 51 -11.10 0.20 15.14
C ALA A 51 -11.09 1.62 15.75
N GLU A 52 -12.25 2.13 16.14
CA GLU A 52 -12.37 3.46 16.78
C GLU A 52 -11.63 3.54 18.11
N ASP A 53 -11.74 2.51 18.96
CA ASP A 53 -11.06 2.49 20.25
C ASP A 53 -9.53 2.36 20.08
N ASP A 54 -9.07 1.59 19.10
CA ASP A 54 -7.65 1.46 18.79
C ASP A 54 -7.04 2.76 18.26
N ILE A 55 -7.71 3.41 17.29
CA ILE A 55 -7.33 4.73 16.78
C ILE A 55 -7.32 5.76 17.91
N LYS A 56 -8.31 5.74 18.81
CA LYS A 56 -8.37 6.63 19.97
C LYS A 56 -7.19 6.41 20.92
N ARG A 57 -6.79 5.16 21.16
CA ARG A 57 -5.60 4.85 21.98
C ARG A 57 -4.31 5.36 21.33
N TYR A 58 -4.15 5.18 20.02
CA TYR A 58 -3.00 5.68 19.29
C TYR A 58 -2.94 7.22 19.35
N ASN A 59 -4.01 7.90 18.95
CA ASN A 59 -4.05 9.36 18.89
C ASN A 59 -3.88 10.03 20.27
N LYS A 60 -4.16 9.35 21.39
CA LYS A 60 -3.85 9.86 22.74
C LYS A 60 -2.34 9.95 23.04
N LYS A 61 -1.52 9.13 22.38
CA LYS A 61 -0.07 9.07 22.61
C LYS A 61 0.70 10.06 21.72
N VAL A 62 0.08 10.50 20.62
CA VAL A 62 0.69 11.38 19.62
C VAL A 62 0.15 12.80 19.81
N LYS A 63 1.02 13.82 19.67
CA LYS A 63 0.63 15.22 19.93
C LYS A 63 -0.37 15.80 18.93
N ASP A 64 -0.48 15.21 17.75
CA ASP A 64 -1.44 15.59 16.71
C ASP A 64 -2.19 14.34 16.27
N GLY A 65 -3.53 14.35 16.38
CA GLY A 65 -4.38 13.27 15.90
C GLY A 65 -4.28 13.16 14.38
N GLN A 66 -3.61 12.13 13.91
CA GLN A 66 -3.28 11.94 12.50
C GLN A 66 -3.89 10.67 11.90
N VAL A 67 -4.55 9.83 12.70
CA VAL A 67 -5.23 8.61 12.24
C VAL A 67 -6.74 8.77 12.39
N ASP A 68 -7.50 8.47 11.34
CA ASP A 68 -8.96 8.63 11.34
C ASP A 68 -9.67 7.49 10.60
N LEU A 69 -10.75 6.98 11.20
CA LEU A 69 -11.61 5.98 10.58
C LEU A 69 -12.61 6.68 9.65
N LYS A 70 -12.46 6.48 8.34
CA LYS A 70 -13.36 7.07 7.34
C LYS A 70 -14.60 6.24 7.08
N SER A 71 -14.47 4.92 7.09
CA SER A 71 -15.60 4.02 6.90
C SER A 71 -15.31 2.64 7.44
N CYS A 72 -16.36 1.98 7.92
CA CYS A 72 -16.40 0.55 8.21
C CYS A 72 -17.75 0.05 7.70
N GLU A 73 -17.76 -0.73 6.62
CA GLU A 73 -18.98 -1.11 5.90
C GLU A 73 -18.89 -2.53 5.31
N ILE A 74 -20.01 -3.12 4.93
CA ILE A 74 -20.05 -4.35 4.15
C ILE A 74 -20.40 -3.99 2.71
N LYS A 75 -19.53 -4.35 1.75
CA LYS A 75 -19.78 -4.21 0.32
C LYS A 75 -19.68 -5.56 -0.35
N SER A 76 -20.72 -5.94 -1.10
CA SER A 76 -20.76 -7.22 -1.82
C SER A 76 -20.48 -8.45 -0.92
N GLY A 77 -20.94 -8.39 0.33
CA GLY A 77 -20.72 -9.43 1.35
C GLY A 77 -19.31 -9.44 1.96
N VAL A 78 -18.49 -8.42 1.70
CA VAL A 78 -17.11 -8.30 2.20
C VAL A 78 -16.99 -7.10 3.13
N PRO A 79 -16.49 -7.27 4.37
CA PRO A 79 -16.15 -6.15 5.24
C PRO A 79 -15.06 -5.28 4.60
N ARG A 80 -15.24 -3.97 4.63
CA ARG A 80 -14.30 -2.98 4.13
C ARG A 80 -14.11 -1.87 5.16
N ILE A 81 -12.85 -1.60 5.48
CA ILE A 81 -12.47 -0.55 6.41
C ILE A 81 -11.59 0.45 5.65
N LYS A 82 -11.82 1.74 5.89
CA LYS A 82 -10.99 2.82 5.36
C LYS A 82 -10.43 3.64 6.50
N ILE A 83 -9.11 3.73 6.56
CA ILE A 83 -8.38 4.50 7.56
C ILE A 83 -7.49 5.50 6.83
N THR A 84 -7.40 6.73 7.32
CA THR A 84 -6.47 7.73 6.82
C THR A 84 -5.40 8.05 7.84
N TYR A 85 -4.20 8.33 7.34
CA TYR A 85 -3.01 8.64 8.13
C TYR A 85 -2.42 9.97 7.64
N GLY A 86 -2.07 10.87 8.56
CA GLY A 86 -1.50 12.18 8.27
C GLY A 86 -0.17 12.10 7.52
N SER A 87 0.64 11.09 7.86
CA SER A 87 1.89 10.78 7.18
C SER A 87 2.19 9.28 7.18
N TRP A 88 3.22 8.88 6.43
CA TRP A 88 3.72 7.50 6.44
C TRP A 88 4.25 7.07 7.80
N LYS A 89 4.71 8.03 8.62
CA LYS A 89 5.18 7.73 9.98
C LYS A 89 4.02 7.29 10.85
N ASP A 90 2.86 7.95 10.73
CA ASP A 90 1.68 7.56 11.49
C ASP A 90 1.19 6.17 11.11
N TYR A 91 1.26 5.81 9.83
CA TYR A 91 0.96 4.46 9.39
C TYR A 91 1.94 3.44 10.01
N ALA A 92 3.24 3.68 9.86
CA ALA A 92 4.28 2.79 10.37
C ALA A 92 4.21 2.63 11.90
N ASP A 93 4.01 3.73 12.64
CA ASP A 93 3.91 3.72 14.10
C ASP A 93 2.59 3.09 14.57
N TYR A 94 1.48 3.30 13.86
CA TYR A 94 0.18 2.71 14.17
C TYR A 94 0.17 1.18 14.01
N HIS A 95 0.71 0.69 12.89
CA HIS A 95 0.79 -0.75 12.61
C HIS A 95 2.02 -1.44 13.22
N ASN A 96 2.94 -0.65 13.81
CA ASN A 96 4.24 -1.13 14.28
C ASN A 96 4.99 -1.89 13.16
N SER A 97 4.99 -1.30 11.96
CA SER A 97 5.54 -1.87 10.73
C SER A 97 6.56 -0.94 10.08
N VAL A 98 7.25 -1.43 9.05
CA VAL A 98 8.09 -0.59 8.21
C VAL A 98 7.23 -0.07 7.08
N PHE A 99 7.10 1.25 7.01
CA PHE A 99 6.63 1.95 5.82
C PHE A 99 7.43 3.23 5.66
N PHE A 100 7.90 3.51 4.45
CA PHE A 100 8.55 4.77 4.10
C PHE A 100 8.05 5.26 2.75
N TYR A 101 7.84 6.57 2.63
CA TYR A 101 7.65 7.23 1.34
C TYR A 101 8.45 8.54 1.32
N GLY A 102 9.28 8.69 0.29
CA GLY A 102 10.14 9.86 0.11
C GLY A 102 11.09 9.66 -1.06
N THR A 103 12.06 10.55 -1.21
CA THR A 103 13.12 10.39 -2.20
C THR A 103 14.07 9.26 -1.81
N ILE A 104 14.81 8.72 -2.77
CA ILE A 104 15.86 7.72 -2.49
C ILE A 104 16.95 8.33 -1.61
N GLU A 105 17.27 9.61 -1.81
CA GLU A 105 18.23 10.32 -0.96
C GLU A 105 17.77 10.37 0.51
N GLU A 106 16.49 10.67 0.74
CA GLU A 106 15.89 10.66 2.08
C GLU A 106 15.89 9.26 2.70
N ALA A 107 15.62 8.22 1.90
CA ALA A 107 15.69 6.83 2.36
C ALA A 107 17.11 6.46 2.81
N LYS A 108 18.14 6.83 2.02
CA LYS A 108 19.55 6.60 2.37
C LYS A 108 19.94 7.33 3.66
N LYS A 109 19.51 8.58 3.83
CA LYS A 109 19.73 9.35 5.07
C LYS A 109 19.11 8.69 6.30
N LYS A 110 18.07 7.86 6.11
CA LYS A 110 17.45 7.06 7.17
C LYS A 110 18.10 5.70 7.39
N GLY A 111 19.13 5.35 6.63
CA GLY A 111 19.88 4.11 6.78
C GLY A 111 19.34 2.94 5.96
N TYR A 112 18.39 3.16 5.04
CA TYR A 112 18.03 2.13 4.07
C TYR A 112 19.15 1.98 3.05
N ASP A 113 19.76 0.80 3.00
CA ASP A 113 20.60 0.42 1.87
C ASP A 113 19.74 0.00 0.68
N PHE A 114 20.35 0.02 -0.51
CA PHE A 114 19.73 -0.44 -1.75
C PHE A 114 20.49 -1.67 -2.26
N ASP A 115 21.00 -2.50 -1.32
CA ASP A 115 21.74 -3.73 -1.61
C ASP A 115 20.77 -4.88 -1.85
N THR A 116 19.93 -4.72 -2.87
CA THR A 116 18.99 -5.72 -3.34
C THR A 116 18.95 -5.71 -4.87
N LYS A 117 18.40 -6.77 -5.44
CA LYS A 117 18.18 -6.85 -6.89
C LYS A 117 16.92 -6.10 -7.25
N PHE A 118 17.06 -5.18 -8.18
CA PHE A 118 15.93 -4.47 -8.79
C PHE A 118 15.63 -5.04 -10.16
N VAL A 119 14.35 -5.04 -10.50
CA VAL A 119 13.84 -5.40 -11.83
C VAL A 119 12.91 -4.32 -12.35
N ASP A 120 12.86 -4.16 -13.66
CA ASP A 120 11.90 -3.27 -14.33
C ASP A 120 10.53 -3.94 -14.50
N ASN A 121 9.62 -3.28 -15.21
CA ASN A 121 8.27 -3.77 -15.45
C ASN A 121 8.19 -5.00 -16.37
N ASN A 122 9.27 -5.30 -17.12
CA ASN A 122 9.40 -6.51 -17.93
C ASN A 122 10.04 -7.67 -17.15
N GLY A 123 10.57 -7.39 -15.96
CA GLY A 123 11.32 -8.35 -15.14
C GLY A 123 12.82 -8.36 -15.44
N ASP A 124 13.30 -7.43 -16.26
CA ASP A 124 14.72 -7.32 -16.59
C ASP A 124 15.48 -6.66 -15.43
N THR A 125 16.70 -7.14 -15.17
CA THR A 125 17.52 -6.63 -14.07
C THR A 125 17.89 -5.16 -14.29
N ALA A 126 17.67 -4.34 -13.26
CA ALA A 126 18.06 -2.95 -13.21
C ALA A 126 19.29 -2.76 -12.31
N ALA A 127 20.28 -2.02 -12.80
CA ALA A 127 21.46 -1.70 -12.00
C ALA A 127 21.12 -0.70 -10.89
N SER A 128 21.47 -1.02 -9.64
CA SER A 128 21.27 -0.11 -8.50
C SER A 128 21.96 1.24 -8.71
N SER A 129 23.08 1.30 -9.46
CA SER A 129 23.75 2.56 -9.81
C SER A 129 22.86 3.52 -10.60
N THR A 130 22.01 3.02 -11.49
CA THR A 130 21.03 3.84 -12.24
C THR A 130 19.99 4.45 -11.30
N ILE A 131 19.51 3.66 -10.34
CA ILE A 131 18.52 4.09 -9.33
C ILE A 131 19.15 5.14 -8.42
N LEU A 132 20.36 4.87 -7.92
CA LEU A 132 21.09 5.75 -7.01
C LEU A 132 21.58 7.04 -7.68
N ALA A 133 21.84 7.04 -8.99
CA ALA A 133 22.19 8.25 -9.73
C ALA A 133 21.03 9.26 -9.84
N ASN A 134 19.79 8.83 -9.58
CA ASN A 134 18.58 9.65 -9.63
C ASN A 134 18.01 9.95 -8.22
N ASP A 135 18.84 9.84 -7.18
CA ASP A 135 18.35 9.75 -5.80
C ASP A 135 17.58 10.97 -5.27
N ALA A 136 17.87 12.15 -5.79
CA ALA A 136 17.14 13.39 -5.47
C ALA A 136 15.78 13.52 -6.18
N ASN A 137 15.58 12.83 -7.32
CA ASN A 137 14.42 13.03 -8.20
C ASN A 137 13.43 11.86 -8.16
N TRP A 138 13.91 10.65 -7.93
CA TRP A 138 13.07 9.46 -7.86
C TRP A 138 12.64 9.18 -6.43
N TYR A 139 11.45 8.62 -6.31
CA TYR A 139 10.81 8.30 -5.04
C TYR A 139 10.85 6.80 -4.82
N VAL A 140 10.81 6.41 -3.56
CA VAL A 140 10.72 5.01 -3.16
C VAL A 140 9.63 4.83 -2.12
N VAL A 141 8.85 3.76 -2.24
CA VAL A 141 8.11 3.17 -1.13
C VAL A 141 8.92 1.99 -0.60
N ILE A 142 9.16 1.95 0.71
CA ILE A 142 9.79 0.82 1.38
C ILE A 142 8.80 0.26 2.39
N LEU A 143 8.54 -1.05 2.36
CA LEU A 143 7.58 -1.69 3.27
C LEU A 143 7.97 -3.13 3.63
N ASN A 144 7.40 -3.66 4.72
CA ASN A 144 7.58 -5.05 5.16
C ASN A 144 6.25 -5.80 5.39
N GLU A 145 5.18 -5.34 4.75
CA GLU A 145 3.86 -5.95 4.83
C GLU A 145 3.39 -6.46 3.47
N PRO A 146 2.56 -7.53 3.42
CA PRO A 146 2.04 -8.15 2.21
C PRO A 146 0.91 -7.32 1.55
N ILE A 147 1.10 -6.01 1.41
CA ILE A 147 0.05 -5.07 1.01
C ILE A 147 0.35 -4.41 -0.34
N ARG A 148 -0.69 -4.05 -1.07
CA ARG A 148 -0.55 -3.29 -2.30
C ARG A 148 -0.37 -1.82 -2.00
N VAL A 149 0.42 -1.13 -2.82
CA VAL A 149 0.66 0.30 -2.71
C VAL A 149 0.31 0.99 -4.01
N LYS A 150 -0.51 2.03 -3.91
CA LYS A 150 -0.84 2.98 -4.97
C LYS A 150 -0.17 4.32 -4.70
N VAL A 151 0.42 4.92 -5.73
CA VAL A 151 1.02 6.26 -5.65
C VAL A 151 0.58 7.10 -6.85
N SER A 152 0.83 8.41 -6.83
CA SER A 152 0.48 9.28 -7.97
C SER A 152 1.43 9.16 -9.16
N LYS A 153 2.66 8.69 -8.89
CA LYS A 153 3.79 8.49 -9.82
C LYS A 153 3.77 7.10 -10.44
N ASP A 154 4.51 6.90 -11.52
CA ASP A 154 4.58 5.60 -12.17
C ASP A 154 5.73 4.77 -11.56
N PHE A 155 5.46 3.52 -11.22
CA PHE A 155 6.46 2.56 -10.80
C PHE A 155 7.29 2.12 -12.00
N ILE A 156 8.61 2.18 -11.82
CA ILE A 156 9.60 1.93 -12.88
C ILE A 156 10.56 0.80 -12.55
N TYR A 157 10.81 0.58 -11.26
CA TYR A 157 11.59 -0.55 -10.76
C TYR A 157 10.98 -1.03 -9.45
N VAL A 158 11.13 -2.32 -9.19
CA VAL A 158 10.77 -2.94 -7.90
C VAL A 158 11.90 -3.87 -7.48
N SER A 159 12.03 -4.13 -6.18
CA SER A 159 12.88 -5.23 -5.71
C SER A 159 12.34 -6.57 -6.23
N GLU A 160 13.21 -7.58 -6.37
CA GLU A 160 12.86 -8.87 -6.99
C GLU A 160 11.68 -9.61 -6.30
N ASN A 161 11.50 -9.36 -5.00
CA ASN A 161 10.38 -9.85 -4.18
C ASN A 161 9.07 -9.07 -4.39
N ALA A 162 9.00 -8.17 -5.36
CA ALA A 162 7.82 -7.37 -5.69
C ALA A 162 7.47 -7.40 -7.19
N LYS A 163 6.29 -6.89 -7.51
CA LYS A 163 5.77 -6.79 -8.87
C LYS A 163 4.99 -5.48 -9.04
N VAL A 164 5.09 -4.89 -10.23
CA VAL A 164 4.16 -3.85 -10.68
C VAL A 164 2.89 -4.52 -11.18
N ILE A 165 1.75 -4.13 -10.62
CA ILE A 165 0.41 -4.65 -10.99
C ILE A 165 -0.15 -3.79 -12.13
N HIS A 166 -0.01 -2.48 -12.00
CA HIS A 166 -0.27 -1.49 -13.03
C HIS A 166 0.65 -0.28 -12.81
N ALA A 167 0.75 0.65 -13.77
CA ALA A 167 1.71 1.77 -13.70
C ALA A 167 1.80 2.45 -12.31
N LYS A 168 0.67 2.65 -11.64
CA LYS A 168 0.57 3.30 -10.33
C LYS A 168 0.27 2.39 -9.13
N GLU A 169 0.35 1.07 -9.27
CA GLU A 169 0.08 0.09 -8.21
C GLU A 169 1.12 -1.03 -8.29
N ALA A 170 1.78 -1.27 -7.17
CA ALA A 170 2.75 -2.33 -7.03
C ALA A 170 2.62 -2.95 -5.64
N GLY A 171 3.23 -4.10 -5.44
CA GLY A 171 3.23 -4.75 -4.14
C GLY A 171 4.15 -5.95 -4.12
N PRO A 172 4.27 -6.59 -2.95
CA PRO A 172 5.02 -7.83 -2.81
C PRO A 172 4.50 -8.92 -3.77
N ARG A 173 5.40 -9.79 -4.22
CA ARG A 173 5.00 -11.05 -4.85
C ARG A 173 4.45 -11.94 -3.75
N GLU A 174 3.26 -12.51 -3.97
CA GLU A 174 2.73 -13.54 -3.09
C GLU A 174 3.71 -14.73 -3.07
N LYS A 175 4.36 -14.96 -1.93
CA LYS A 175 4.89 -16.28 -1.60
C LYS A 175 3.80 -17.01 -0.83
N LYS A 176 3.34 -18.14 -1.36
CA LYS A 176 2.50 -19.06 -0.58
C LYS A 176 3.41 -19.84 0.35
N ASP A 177 3.53 -19.42 1.60
CA ASP A 177 4.15 -20.26 2.62
C ASP A 177 3.25 -21.47 2.87
N GLN A 178 3.78 -22.66 2.61
CA GLN A 178 3.02 -23.91 2.54
C GLN A 178 2.55 -24.46 3.90
N GLU A 179 2.88 -23.82 5.03
CA GLU A 179 2.55 -24.38 6.35
C GLU A 179 1.54 -23.57 7.18
N ASN A 180 1.46 -22.23 7.08
CA ASN A 180 0.67 -21.45 8.05
C ASN A 180 -0.28 -20.38 7.49
N GLY A 181 -0.39 -20.21 6.16
CA GLY A 181 -1.40 -19.33 5.55
C GLY A 181 -1.27 -17.82 5.85
N ASN A 182 -0.21 -17.40 6.55
CA ASN A 182 0.15 -15.99 6.73
C ASN A 182 1.13 -15.58 5.62
N ILE A 183 0.87 -14.45 4.97
CA ILE A 183 1.82 -13.87 4.02
C ILE A 183 2.64 -12.85 4.81
N THR A 184 3.90 -13.13 5.06
CA THR A 184 4.87 -12.13 5.55
C THR A 184 5.87 -11.85 4.44
N THR A 185 6.39 -10.63 4.34
CA THR A 185 7.56 -10.39 3.50
C THR A 185 8.82 -10.67 4.32
N ASP A 186 9.57 -11.71 3.95
CA ASP A 186 10.83 -12.09 4.61
C ASP A 186 11.93 -11.02 4.51
N ALA A 187 11.75 -10.03 3.65
CA ALA A 187 12.68 -8.95 3.36
C ALA A 187 11.92 -7.68 3.00
N LEU A 188 12.55 -6.52 3.17
CA LEU A 188 12.00 -5.24 2.73
C LEU A 188 11.66 -5.27 1.23
N VAL A 189 10.52 -4.68 0.89
CA VAL A 189 10.10 -4.44 -0.47
C VAL A 189 10.39 -3.00 -0.83
N TYR A 190 11.00 -2.78 -1.99
CA TYR A 190 11.33 -1.46 -2.52
C TYR A 190 10.54 -1.24 -3.82
N LEU A 191 9.74 -0.18 -3.87
CA LEU A 191 8.94 0.20 -5.04
C LEU A 191 9.40 1.60 -5.51
N ILE A 192 10.16 1.64 -6.60
CA ILE A 192 10.76 2.86 -7.14
C ILE A 192 9.79 3.50 -8.14
N CYS A 193 9.52 4.80 -7.98
CA CYS A 193 8.62 5.56 -8.84
C CYS A 193 9.17 6.93 -9.24
N LYS A 194 8.74 7.43 -10.41
CA LYS A 194 9.07 8.77 -10.92
C LYS A 194 7.87 9.47 -11.54
#